data_AF-A0A5C8SZZ9-F1
#
_entry.id   AF-A0A5C8SZZ9-F1
#
_cell.length_a   1.000
_cell.length_b   1.000
_cell.length_c   1.000
_cell.angle_alpha   90.00
_cell.angle_beta   90.00
_cell.angle_gamma   90.00
#
_symmetry.space_group_name_H-M   'P 1'
#
loop_
_entity.id
_entity.type
_entity.pdbx_description
1 polymer ?
#
loop_
_entity_poly.entity_id
_entity_poly.type
_entity_poly.pdbx_seq_one_letter_code
_entity_poly.pdbx_strand_id
1 'polypeptide(L)'
;MPRGARLAFPLVLALAACVGLWAAALAAELSFPKLTGRVVDAAGILTPEQRGTIESKLKAYEDKTSDQVVVATVPNLQGTTIEDYGNRLFREWKIGQAKTNNGVLLIVAPAERKVRIEVGYGVEGALTDALSRVIVASAITPRFKEGDFAGGITAGVDGILSILAGDAEVWQRKPKVRADEVDPTQVALFIGLFLLVLFVAWRMNRGGGGRGG
;
A
#
# COMPACT_ATOMS: atom_id res chain seq x y z
N MET A 1 -56.25 20.80 9.35
CA MET A 1 -55.29 20.08 10.22
C MET A 1 -54.47 19.13 9.36
N PRO A 2 -53.18 19.40 9.06
CA PRO A 2 -52.41 18.55 8.15
C PRO A 2 -51.82 17.35 8.90
N ARG A 3 -52.09 16.14 8.41
CA ARG A 3 -51.60 14.86 8.94
C ARG A 3 -50.28 14.38 8.30
N GLY A 4 -49.58 15.23 7.55
CA GLY A 4 -48.42 14.85 6.72
C GLY A 4 -47.05 14.77 7.43
N ALA A 5 -46.92 15.31 8.65
CA ALA A 5 -45.60 15.45 9.30
C ALA A 5 -45.11 14.19 10.04
N ARG A 6 -45.93 13.14 10.18
CA ARG A 6 -45.62 11.99 11.06
C ARG A 6 -44.78 10.89 10.41
N LEU A 7 -44.65 10.87 9.08
CA LEU A 7 -43.89 9.86 8.33
C LEU A 7 -42.46 10.29 7.93
N ALA A 8 -42.15 11.60 7.97
CA ALA A 8 -40.83 12.12 7.59
C ALA A 8 -39.75 11.86 8.65
N PHE A 9 -40.13 11.87 9.93
CA PHE A 9 -39.20 11.69 11.05
C PHE A 9 -38.53 10.29 11.11
N PRO A 10 -39.26 9.15 10.96
CA PRO A 10 -38.62 7.84 10.94
C PRO A 10 -37.75 7.61 9.68
N LEU A 11 -38.07 8.25 8.55
CA LEU A 11 -37.28 8.15 7.33
C LEU A 11 -35.94 8.89 7.46
N VAL A 12 -35.93 10.07 8.09
CA VAL A 12 -34.71 10.84 8.36
C VAL A 12 -33.82 10.13 9.40
N LEU A 13 -34.41 9.51 10.42
CA LEU A 13 -33.69 8.67 11.38
C LEU A 13 -33.09 7.42 10.73
N ALA A 14 -33.82 6.77 9.82
CA ALA A 14 -33.31 5.62 9.06
C ALA A 14 -32.16 6.02 8.12
N LEU A 15 -32.28 7.16 7.43
CA LEU A 15 -31.20 7.70 6.58
C LEU A 15 -29.97 8.10 7.39
N ALA A 16 -30.14 8.76 8.54
CA ALA A 16 -29.03 9.10 9.44
C ALA A 16 -28.35 7.86 10.02
N ALA A 17 -29.11 6.81 10.36
CA ALA A 17 -28.57 5.52 10.79
C ALA A 17 -27.81 4.81 9.66
N CYS A 18 -28.31 4.83 8.42
CA CYS A 18 -27.61 4.29 7.26
C CYS A 18 -26.30 5.04 6.95
N VAL A 19 -26.28 6.37 7.07
CA VAL A 19 -25.07 7.18 6.90
C VAL A 19 -24.07 6.93 8.03
N GLY A 20 -24.54 6.79 9.28
CA GLY A 20 -23.69 6.44 10.43
C GLY A 20 -23.06 5.05 10.30
N LEU A 21 -23.81 4.06 9.82
CA LEU A 21 -23.30 2.71 9.54
C LEU A 21 -22.29 2.70 8.38
N TRP A 22 -22.46 3.57 7.38
CA TRP A 22 -21.51 3.72 6.27
C TRP A 22 -20.22 4.41 6.69
N ALA A 23 -20.30 5.44 7.55
CA ALA A 23 -19.13 6.12 8.10
C ALA A 23 -18.30 5.22 9.03
N ALA A 24 -18.94 4.35 9.81
CA ALA A 24 -18.26 3.37 10.65
C ALA A 24 -17.50 2.31 9.82
N ALA A 25 -17.98 1.96 8.63
CA ALA A 25 -17.31 1.02 7.73
C ALA A 25 -16.00 1.57 7.13
N LEU A 26 -15.83 2.89 7.05
CA LEU A 26 -14.57 3.54 6.63
C LEU A 26 -13.54 3.66 7.75
N ALA A 27 -13.93 3.42 9.00
CA ALA A 27 -13.06 3.56 10.17
C ALA A 27 -12.53 2.21 10.68
N ALA A 28 -12.57 1.15 9.86
CA ALA A 28 -11.98 -0.13 10.23
C ALA A 28 -10.47 0.03 10.47
N GLU A 29 -10.05 -0.21 11.70
CA GLU A 29 -8.64 -0.17 12.08
C GLU A 29 -7.89 -1.32 11.40
N LEU A 30 -6.80 -1.01 10.69
CA LEU A 30 -5.97 -2.04 10.05
C LEU A 30 -5.43 -3.02 11.11
N SER A 31 -5.61 -4.31 10.86
CA SER A 31 -5.01 -5.36 11.66
C SER A 31 -3.69 -5.79 11.04
N PHE A 32 -2.58 -5.69 11.79
CA PHE A 32 -1.27 -6.09 11.29
C PHE A 32 -0.84 -7.45 11.84
N PRO A 33 -0.16 -8.29 11.03
CA PRO A 33 0.51 -9.47 11.58
C PRO A 33 1.59 -9.05 12.57
N LYS A 34 1.87 -9.92 13.56
CA LYS A 34 2.95 -9.65 14.51
C LYS A 34 4.31 -9.85 13.83
N LEU A 35 5.27 -9.00 14.16
CA LEU A 35 6.66 -9.20 13.76
C LEU A 35 7.23 -10.41 14.53
N THR A 36 7.51 -11.51 13.84
CA THR A 36 8.05 -12.75 14.43
C THR A 36 9.49 -13.04 14.03
N GLY A 37 10.06 -12.28 13.10
CA GLY A 37 11.38 -12.49 12.53
C GLY A 37 11.61 -11.57 11.33
N ARG A 38 12.66 -11.85 10.55
CA ARG A 38 12.98 -11.08 9.33
C ARG A 38 12.07 -11.46 8.17
N VAL A 39 11.37 -12.59 8.26
CA VAL A 39 10.33 -13.01 7.31
C VAL A 39 9.04 -13.31 8.06
N VAL A 40 8.00 -12.55 7.74
CA VAL A 40 6.63 -12.77 8.20
C VAL A 40 5.78 -13.13 6.98
N ASP A 41 5.45 -14.41 6.83
CA ASP A 41 4.68 -14.91 5.70
C ASP A 41 3.21 -15.15 6.09
N ALA A 42 2.44 -14.06 6.27
CA ALA A 42 1.03 -14.15 6.66
C ALA A 42 0.11 -14.53 5.49
N ALA A 43 0.59 -14.41 4.24
CA ALA A 43 -0.15 -14.87 3.06
C ALA A 43 0.03 -16.38 2.78
N GLY A 44 1.02 -17.04 3.42
CA GLY A 44 1.29 -18.46 3.24
C GLY A 44 1.80 -18.80 1.83
N ILE A 45 2.57 -17.90 1.21
CA ILE A 45 3.06 -18.06 -0.17
C ILE A 45 4.50 -18.60 -0.23
N LEU A 46 5.14 -18.83 0.91
CA LEU A 46 6.49 -19.40 1.00
C LEU A 46 6.46 -20.77 1.70
N THR A 47 7.24 -21.71 1.17
CA THR A 47 7.50 -22.95 1.91
C THR A 47 8.41 -22.67 3.13
N PRO A 48 8.44 -23.56 4.14
CA PRO A 48 9.34 -23.42 5.29
C PRO A 48 10.82 -23.28 4.88
N GLU A 49 11.26 -24.01 3.86
CA GLU A 49 12.65 -24.01 3.37
C GLU A 49 13.01 -22.67 2.69
N GLN A 50 12.10 -22.16 1.87
CA GLN A 50 12.24 -20.85 1.21
C GLN A 50 12.31 -19.74 2.26
N ARG A 51 11.38 -19.76 3.23
CA ARG A 51 11.37 -18.82 4.35
C ARG A 51 12.67 -18.88 5.14
N GLY A 52 13.14 -20.08 5.48
CA GLY A 52 14.38 -20.28 6.24
C GLY A 52 15.63 -19.76 5.51
N THR A 53 15.68 -19.94 4.19
CA THR A 53 16.77 -19.44 3.34
C THR A 53 16.82 -17.91 3.32
N ILE A 54 15.65 -17.27 3.13
CA ILE A 54 15.55 -15.81 3.14
C ILE A 54 15.88 -15.26 4.53
N GLU A 55 15.31 -15.83 5.59
CA GLU A 55 15.57 -15.42 6.99
C GLU A 55 17.07 -15.48 7.32
N SER A 56 17.75 -16.59 6.96
CA SER A 56 19.17 -16.77 7.22
C SER A 56 20.03 -15.73 6.51
N LYS A 57 19.68 -15.40 5.26
CA LYS A 57 20.37 -14.38 4.46
C LYS A 57 20.21 -12.99 5.08
N LEU A 58 18.98 -12.62 5.43
CA LEU A 58 18.69 -11.33 6.06
C LEU A 58 19.38 -11.21 7.42
N LYS A 59 19.39 -12.30 8.20
CA LYS A 59 20.07 -12.34 9.50
C LYS A 59 21.59 -12.12 9.35
N ALA A 60 22.22 -12.84 8.43
CA ALA A 60 23.66 -12.70 8.19
C ALA A 60 24.03 -11.27 7.76
N TYR A 61 23.16 -10.60 6.99
CA TYR A 61 23.38 -9.23 6.58
C TYR A 61 23.24 -8.24 7.75
N GLU A 62 22.17 -8.37 8.55
CA GLU A 62 21.95 -7.53 9.73
C GLU A 62 23.08 -7.70 10.76
N ASP A 63 23.55 -8.92 11.00
CA ASP A 63 24.68 -9.20 11.90
C ASP A 63 25.97 -8.50 11.43
N LYS A 64 26.15 -8.32 10.11
CA LYS A 64 27.34 -7.70 9.51
C LYS A 64 27.29 -6.17 9.46
N THR A 65 26.10 -5.60 9.26
CA THR A 65 25.93 -4.18 8.90
C THR A 65 25.11 -3.37 9.89
N SER A 66 24.36 -4.04 10.77
CA SER A 66 23.31 -3.49 11.63
C SER A 66 22.02 -3.05 10.90
N ASP A 67 21.99 -3.08 9.57
CA ASP A 67 20.82 -2.72 8.76
C ASP A 67 19.77 -3.82 8.82
N GLN A 68 18.53 -3.43 9.12
CA GLN A 68 17.45 -4.38 9.33
C GLN A 68 16.55 -4.44 8.09
N VAL A 69 16.65 -5.54 7.35
CA VAL A 69 15.80 -5.81 6.19
C VAL A 69 14.79 -6.89 6.55
N VAL A 70 13.49 -6.58 6.38
CA VAL A 70 12.36 -7.45 6.70
C VAL A 70 11.53 -7.72 5.45
N VAL A 71 11.04 -8.95 5.31
CA VAL A 71 10.10 -9.38 4.28
C VAL A 71 8.75 -9.67 4.93
N ALA A 72 7.69 -9.06 4.42
CA ALA A 72 6.31 -9.35 4.81
C ALA A 72 5.50 -9.80 3.61
N THR A 73 4.79 -10.93 3.75
CA THR A 73 3.68 -11.27 2.86
C THR A 73 2.40 -11.10 3.65
N VAL A 74 1.43 -10.38 3.10
CA VAL A 74 0.13 -10.15 3.73
C VAL A 74 -0.97 -10.62 2.80
N PRO A 75 -2.04 -11.27 3.28
CA PRO A 75 -3.04 -11.86 2.40
C PRO A 75 -3.77 -10.82 1.55
N ASN A 76 -4.00 -9.61 2.08
CA ASN A 76 -4.59 -8.47 1.40
C ASN A 76 -4.21 -7.16 2.11
N LEU A 77 -4.57 -6.03 1.52
CA LEU A 77 -4.31 -4.68 2.05
C LEU A 77 -5.51 -4.09 2.80
N GLN A 78 -6.54 -4.89 3.12
CA GLN A 78 -7.71 -4.46 3.91
C GLN A 78 -8.40 -3.20 3.36
N GLY A 79 -8.42 -3.04 2.03
CA GLY A 79 -9.06 -1.91 1.36
C GLY A 79 -8.20 -0.64 1.26
N THR A 80 -6.94 -0.66 1.72
CA THR A 80 -6.01 0.48 1.58
C THR A 80 -5.05 0.30 0.40
N THR A 81 -4.24 1.32 0.13
CA THR A 81 -3.13 1.22 -0.82
C THR A 81 -1.94 0.49 -0.20
N ILE A 82 -0.99 0.02 -1.03
CA ILE A 82 0.19 -0.68 -0.51
C ILE A 82 1.16 0.30 0.16
N GLU A 83 1.13 1.56 -0.28
CA GLU A 83 1.89 2.67 0.29
C GLU A 83 1.42 2.97 1.71
N ASP A 84 0.11 3.10 1.93
CA ASP A 84 -0.44 3.37 3.28
C ASP A 84 -0.25 2.16 4.20
N TYR A 85 -0.59 0.96 3.71
CA TYR A 85 -0.44 -0.27 4.48
C TYR A 85 1.04 -0.51 4.85
N GLY A 86 1.93 -0.41 3.86
CA GLY A 86 3.37 -0.63 4.02
C GLY A 86 3.98 0.35 5.01
N ASN A 87 3.68 1.65 4.88
CA ASN A 87 4.16 2.68 5.81
C ASN A 87 3.67 2.42 7.24
N ARG A 88 2.38 2.12 7.42
CA ARG A 88 1.82 1.85 8.74
C ARG A 88 2.40 0.57 9.35
N LEU A 89 2.57 -0.48 8.56
CA LEU A 89 3.22 -1.73 9.01
C LEU A 89 4.67 -1.48 9.43
N PHE A 90 5.44 -0.74 8.62
CA PHE A 90 6.83 -0.37 8.92
C PHE A 90 6.93 0.35 10.26
N ARG A 91 6.02 1.30 10.52
CA ARG A 91 5.96 2.06 11.77
C ARG A 91 5.49 1.22 12.96
N GLU A 92 4.47 0.38 12.75
CA GLU A 92 3.94 -0.55 13.78
C GLU A 92 5.05 -1.48 14.27
N TRP A 93 5.80 -2.04 13.34
CA TRP A 93 6.91 -2.95 13.63
C TRP A 93 8.18 -2.25 14.09
N LYS A 94 8.25 -0.92 13.97
CA LYS A 94 9.43 -0.11 14.31
C LYS A 94 10.70 -0.67 13.66
N ILE A 95 10.63 -0.93 12.36
CA ILE A 95 11.73 -1.55 11.61
C ILE A 95 12.91 -0.58 11.52
N GLY A 96 14.11 -1.08 11.81
CA GLY A 96 15.34 -0.31 11.96
C GLY A 96 15.65 0.03 13.41
N GLN A 97 16.87 0.44 13.69
CA GLN A 97 17.25 0.85 15.05
C GLN A 97 16.80 2.29 15.32
N ALA A 98 16.34 2.57 16.54
CA ALA A 98 15.79 3.89 16.91
C ALA A 98 16.75 5.07 16.66
N LYS A 99 18.07 4.84 16.69
CA LYS A 99 19.09 5.88 16.49
C LYS A 99 19.46 6.07 15.02
N THR A 100 19.49 5.00 14.25
CA THR A 100 20.02 5.01 12.87
C THR A 100 18.92 4.99 11.82
N ASN A 101 17.70 4.55 12.15
CA ASN A 101 16.57 4.43 11.22
C ASN A 101 16.91 3.62 9.96
N ASN A 102 17.75 2.59 10.11
CA ASN A 102 18.31 1.77 9.03
C ASN A 102 17.46 0.53 8.70
N GLY A 103 16.14 0.72 8.67
CA GLY A 103 15.17 -0.33 8.38
C GLY A 103 14.76 -0.35 6.91
N VAL A 104 14.48 -1.55 6.37
CA VAL A 104 13.86 -1.75 5.05
C VAL A 104 12.79 -2.82 5.16
N LEU A 105 11.64 -2.59 4.53
CA LEU A 105 10.54 -3.56 4.43
C LEU A 105 10.24 -3.86 2.97
N LEU A 106 10.40 -5.12 2.57
CA LEU A 106 9.82 -5.64 1.34
C LEU A 106 8.45 -6.24 1.67
N ILE A 107 7.38 -5.58 1.25
CA ILE A 107 6.00 -6.03 1.46
C ILE A 107 5.39 -6.56 0.16
N VAL A 108 4.74 -7.72 0.24
CA VAL A 108 4.03 -8.40 -0.86
C VAL A 108 2.59 -8.65 -0.47
N ALA A 109 1.66 -8.23 -1.32
CA ALA A 109 0.23 -8.47 -1.17
C ALA A 109 -0.30 -9.18 -2.44
N PRO A 110 -0.46 -10.52 -2.41
CA PRO A 110 -0.78 -11.30 -3.59
C PRO A 110 -2.23 -11.11 -4.06
N ALA A 111 -3.18 -10.79 -3.18
CA ALA A 111 -4.57 -10.51 -3.58
C ALA A 111 -4.65 -9.29 -4.51
N GLU A 112 -3.90 -8.23 -4.20
CA GLU A 112 -3.81 -7.02 -5.02
C GLU A 112 -2.72 -7.11 -6.09
N ARG A 113 -1.92 -8.18 -6.09
CA ARG A 113 -0.71 -8.37 -6.93
C ARG A 113 0.26 -7.18 -6.82
N LYS A 114 0.39 -6.62 -5.62
CA LYS A 114 1.26 -5.48 -5.35
C LYS A 114 2.49 -5.89 -4.54
N VAL A 115 3.59 -5.21 -4.80
CA VAL A 115 4.83 -5.31 -4.04
C VAL A 115 5.43 -3.92 -3.88
N ARG A 116 6.00 -3.66 -2.71
CA ARG A 116 6.61 -2.37 -2.39
C ARG A 116 7.81 -2.57 -1.48
N ILE A 117 8.77 -1.65 -1.57
CA ILE A 117 9.90 -1.54 -0.66
C ILE A 117 9.72 -0.22 0.11
N GLU A 118 9.53 -0.30 1.43
CA GLU A 118 9.62 0.86 2.32
C GLU A 118 11.02 0.96 2.86
N VAL A 119 11.54 2.18 2.93
CA VAL A 119 12.92 2.46 3.29
C VAL A 119 12.92 3.45 4.45
N GLY A 120 13.70 3.18 5.49
CA GLY A 120 13.94 4.08 6.60
C GLY A 120 15.02 5.11 6.26
N TYR A 121 14.92 6.30 6.85
CA TYR A 121 15.78 7.45 6.56
C TYR A 121 17.29 7.14 6.61
N GLY A 122 17.72 6.24 7.49
CA GLY A 122 19.14 5.88 7.66
C GLY A 122 19.80 5.26 6.43
N VAL A 123 18.99 4.64 5.56
CA VAL A 123 19.46 3.89 4.39
C VAL A 123 18.95 4.45 3.06
N GLU A 124 18.11 5.50 3.08
CA GLU A 124 17.56 6.15 1.88
C GLU A 124 18.64 6.73 0.96
N GLY A 125 19.78 7.16 1.52
CA GLY A 125 20.91 7.67 0.75
C GLY A 125 21.53 6.62 -0.18
N ALA A 126 21.49 5.34 0.22
CA ALA A 126 21.95 4.21 -0.60
C ALA A 126 20.79 3.61 -1.40
N LEU A 127 19.70 3.24 -0.72
CA LEU A 127 18.51 2.64 -1.31
C LEU A 127 17.42 3.69 -1.55
N THR A 128 17.57 4.44 -2.64
CA THR A 128 16.57 5.45 -3.02
C THR A 128 15.27 4.81 -3.50
N ASP A 129 14.17 5.56 -3.43
CA ASP A 129 12.87 5.18 -4.00
C ASP A 129 12.95 4.83 -5.50
N ALA A 130 13.80 5.53 -6.27
CA ALA A 130 14.05 5.20 -7.67
C ALA A 130 14.70 3.82 -7.84
N LEU A 131 15.70 3.48 -7.02
CA LEU A 131 16.35 2.18 -7.05
C LEU A 131 15.41 1.07 -6.58
N SER A 132 14.61 1.34 -5.54
CA SER A 132 13.55 0.43 -5.08
C SER A 132 12.58 0.07 -6.20
N ARG A 133 12.10 1.07 -6.98
CA ARG A 133 11.26 0.81 -8.17
C ARG A 133 11.97 -0.05 -9.21
N VAL A 134 13.27 0.18 -9.45
CA VAL A 134 14.05 -0.62 -10.40
C VAL A 134 14.16 -2.07 -9.92
N ILE A 135 14.41 -2.32 -8.63
CA ILE A 135 14.41 -3.68 -8.06
C ILE A 135 13.05 -4.35 -8.32
N VAL A 136 11.96 -3.68 -7.94
CA VAL A 136 10.60 -4.20 -8.11
C VAL A 136 10.35 -4.56 -9.57
N ALA A 137 10.53 -3.64 -10.51
CA ALA A 137 10.15 -3.86 -11.90
C ALA A 137 11.06 -4.84 -12.64
N SER A 138 12.36 -4.88 -12.30
CA SER A 138 13.34 -5.68 -13.06
C SER A 138 13.64 -7.04 -12.46
N ALA A 139 13.45 -7.22 -11.15
CA ALA A 139 13.82 -8.45 -10.44
C ALA A 139 12.61 -9.19 -9.88
N ILE A 140 11.61 -8.45 -9.37
CA ILE A 140 10.46 -9.05 -8.68
C ILE A 140 9.30 -9.30 -9.64
N THR A 141 8.81 -8.24 -10.28
CA THR A 141 7.61 -8.27 -11.13
C THR A 141 7.64 -9.33 -12.24
N PRO A 142 8.75 -9.57 -12.97
CA PRO A 142 8.79 -10.60 -13.99
C PRO A 142 8.52 -12.00 -13.42
N ARG A 143 9.11 -12.34 -12.27
CA ARG A 143 8.91 -13.64 -11.61
C ARG A 143 7.49 -13.80 -11.07
N PHE A 144 6.93 -12.73 -10.50
CA PHE A 144 5.54 -12.75 -10.04
C PHE A 144 4.53 -12.98 -11.17
N LYS A 145 4.81 -12.46 -12.38
CA LYS A 145 3.99 -12.73 -13.57
C LYS A 145 4.02 -14.21 -13.99
N GLU A 146 5.11 -14.91 -13.68
CA GLU A 146 5.28 -16.34 -13.92
C GLU A 146 4.75 -17.22 -12.76
N GLY A 147 4.26 -16.60 -11.68
CA GLY A 147 3.80 -17.30 -10.47
C GLY A 147 4.92 -17.69 -9.50
N ASP A 148 6.18 -17.34 -9.80
CA ASP A 148 7.34 -17.58 -8.93
C ASP A 148 7.48 -16.48 -7.87
N PHE A 149 6.63 -16.55 -6.84
CA PHE A 149 6.68 -15.61 -5.72
C PHE A 149 7.95 -15.73 -4.89
N ALA A 150 8.39 -16.95 -4.58
CA ALA A 150 9.58 -17.17 -3.76
C ALA A 150 10.85 -16.67 -4.46
N GLY A 151 11.00 -16.95 -5.76
CA GLY A 151 12.09 -16.42 -6.55
C GLY A 151 12.00 -14.90 -6.70
N GLY A 152 10.81 -14.32 -6.92
CA GLY A 152 10.63 -12.87 -6.97
C GLY A 152 11.06 -12.18 -5.68
N ILE A 153 10.64 -12.70 -4.52
CA ILE A 153 11.04 -12.18 -3.20
C ILE A 153 12.54 -12.32 -2.99
N THR A 154 13.12 -13.48 -3.32
CA THR A 154 14.56 -13.73 -3.18
C THR A 154 15.38 -12.76 -4.01
N ALA A 155 14.99 -12.51 -5.28
CA ALA A 155 15.67 -11.55 -6.13
C ALA A 155 15.49 -10.09 -5.66
N GLY A 156 14.33 -9.78 -5.08
CA GLY A 156 14.09 -8.49 -4.43
C GLY A 156 15.05 -8.26 -3.26
N VAL A 157 15.15 -9.26 -2.37
CA VAL A 157 16.09 -9.25 -1.24
C VAL A 157 17.53 -9.10 -1.74
N ASP A 158 17.95 -9.90 -2.74
CA ASP A 158 19.31 -9.82 -3.29
C ASP A 158 19.61 -8.43 -3.87
N GLY A 159 18.64 -7.80 -4.54
CA GLY A 159 18.78 -6.44 -5.02
C GLY A 159 18.91 -5.40 -3.91
N ILE A 160 18.08 -5.49 -2.87
CA ILE A 160 18.15 -4.61 -1.70
C ILE A 160 19.54 -4.74 -1.05
N LEU A 161 19.98 -5.96 -0.73
CA LEU A 161 21.24 -6.19 -0.05
C LEU A 161 22.45 -5.76 -0.88
N SER A 162 22.41 -5.97 -2.20
CA SER A 162 23.45 -5.51 -3.13
C SER A 162 23.60 -3.99 -3.11
N ILE A 163 22.49 -3.25 -3.14
CA ILE A 163 22.53 -1.78 -3.11
C ILE A 163 23.03 -1.27 -1.77
N LEU A 164 22.54 -1.81 -0.66
CA LEU A 164 22.99 -1.44 0.68
C LEU A 164 24.47 -1.79 0.92
N ALA A 165 24.98 -2.83 0.26
CA ALA A 165 26.40 -3.18 0.28
C ALA A 165 27.30 -2.25 -0.56
N GLY A 166 26.73 -1.29 -1.30
CA GLY A 166 27.46 -0.31 -2.11
C GLY A 166 27.46 -0.58 -3.62
N ASP A 167 26.85 -1.67 -4.10
CA ASP A 167 26.86 -2.06 -5.52
C ASP A 167 25.71 -1.43 -6.33
N ALA A 168 25.34 -0.18 -6.00
CA ALA A 168 24.20 0.51 -6.61
C ALA A 168 24.33 0.68 -8.14
N GLU A 169 25.56 0.76 -8.67
CA GLU A 169 25.82 0.92 -10.11
C GLU A 169 25.25 -0.21 -10.97
N VAL A 170 25.18 -1.44 -10.43
CA VAL A 170 24.62 -2.60 -11.13
C VAL A 170 23.13 -2.39 -11.44
N TRP A 171 22.44 -1.68 -10.55
CA TRP A 171 21.01 -1.42 -10.64
C TRP A 171 20.68 -0.14 -11.40
N GLN A 172 21.56 0.85 -11.39
CA GLN A 172 21.39 2.07 -12.18
C GLN A 172 21.46 1.83 -13.70
N ARG A 173 22.14 0.77 -14.14
CA ARG A 173 22.24 0.40 -15.56
C ARG A 173 20.98 -0.27 -16.13
N LYS A 174 20.06 -0.71 -15.26
CA LYS A 174 18.79 -1.29 -15.70
C LYS A 174 17.84 -0.17 -16.18
N PRO A 175 17.00 -0.42 -17.20
CA PRO A 175 16.13 0.61 -17.75
C PRO A 175 15.29 1.25 -16.65
N LYS A 176 15.31 2.59 -16.57
CA LYS A 176 14.53 3.34 -15.59
C LYS A 176 13.05 3.03 -15.81
N VAL A 177 12.40 2.55 -14.77
CA VAL A 177 10.96 2.32 -14.75
C VAL A 177 10.28 3.67 -14.86
N ARG A 178 9.55 3.92 -15.96
CA ARG A 178 8.62 5.06 -16.02
C ARG A 178 7.62 4.87 -14.88
N ALA A 179 7.48 5.86 -14.01
CA ALA A 179 6.36 5.89 -13.09
C ALA A 179 5.08 5.86 -13.93
N ASP A 180 4.11 5.03 -13.57
CA ASP A 180 2.82 4.98 -14.25
C ASP A 180 2.21 6.39 -14.22
N GLU A 181 2.25 7.08 -15.37
CA GLU A 181 1.60 8.37 -15.56
C GLU A 181 0.10 8.15 -15.42
N VAL A 182 -0.53 8.80 -14.43
CA VAL A 182 -1.99 8.83 -14.33
C VAL A 182 -2.53 9.43 -15.62
N ASP A 183 -3.32 8.65 -16.36
CA ASP A 183 -3.85 9.06 -17.66
C ASP A 183 -4.65 10.37 -17.52
N PRO A 184 -4.23 11.47 -18.18
CA PRO A 184 -4.92 12.75 -18.13
C PRO A 184 -6.42 12.65 -18.49
N THR A 185 -6.80 11.67 -19.32
CA THR A 185 -8.19 11.43 -19.68
C THR A 185 -9.02 10.93 -18.50
N GLN A 186 -8.46 10.11 -17.62
CA GLN A 186 -9.14 9.62 -16.43
C GLN A 186 -9.38 10.76 -15.43
N VAL A 187 -8.39 11.64 -15.24
CA VAL A 187 -8.53 12.84 -14.40
C VAL A 187 -9.59 13.79 -14.98
N ALA A 188 -9.57 14.03 -16.29
CA ALA A 188 -10.55 14.87 -16.96
C ALA A 188 -11.98 14.33 -16.83
N LEU A 189 -12.17 13.01 -16.93
CA LEU A 189 -13.48 12.36 -16.73
C LEU A 189 -13.98 12.52 -15.29
N PHE A 190 -13.11 12.37 -14.29
CA PHE A 190 -13.48 12.59 -12.89
C PHE A 190 -13.89 14.04 -12.61
N ILE A 191 -13.12 15.01 -13.12
CA ILE A 191 -13.45 16.44 -12.99
C ILE A 191 -14.78 16.76 -13.70
N GLY A 192 -14.98 16.24 -14.92
CA GLY A 192 -16.21 16.44 -15.68
C GLY A 192 -17.44 15.89 -14.98
N LEU A 193 -17.36 14.68 -14.42
CA LEU A 193 -18.44 14.06 -13.65
C LEU A 193 -18.75 14.88 -12.39
N PHE A 194 -17.72 15.35 -11.69
CA PHE A 194 -17.89 16.18 -10.48
C PHE A 194 -18.61 17.50 -10.79
N LEU A 195 -18.23 18.18 -11.87
CA LEU A 195 -18.87 19.42 -12.30
C LEU A 195 -20.33 19.20 -12.77
N LEU A 196 -20.61 18.08 -13.44
CA LEU A 196 -21.98 17.70 -13.83
C LEU A 196 -22.88 17.51 -12.60
N VAL A 197 -22.38 16.83 -11.57
CA VAL A 197 -23.12 16.61 -10.32
C VAL A 197 -23.43 17.94 -9.63
N LEU A 198 -22.47 18.86 -9.57
CA LEU A 198 -22.68 20.20 -9.02
C LEU A 198 -23.69 21.01 -9.84
N PHE A 199 -23.63 20.92 -11.17
CA PHE A 199 -24.57 21.60 -12.06
C PHE A 199 -26.02 21.09 -11.89
N VAL A 200 -26.20 19.76 -11.81
CA VAL A 200 -27.50 19.14 -11.57
C VAL A 200 -28.03 19.52 -10.18
N ALA A 201 -27.19 19.45 -9.15
CA ALA A 201 -27.56 19.86 -7.79
C ALA A 201 -27.98 21.34 -7.73
N TRP A 202 -27.23 22.22 -8.38
CA TRP A 202 -27.57 23.64 -8.49
C TRP A 202 -28.88 23.87 -9.25
N ARG A 203 -29.11 23.15 -10.36
CA ARG A 203 -30.34 23.26 -11.15
C ARG A 203 -31.57 22.73 -10.40
N MET A 204 -31.41 21.66 -9.63
CA MET A 204 -32.46 21.13 -8.77
C MET A 204 -32.79 22.11 -7.62
N ASN A 205 -31.78 22.80 -7.07
CA ASN A 205 -31.98 23.79 -6.02
C ASN A 205 -32.57 25.13 -6.52
N ARG A 206 -32.54 25.39 -7.83
CA ARG A 206 -33.08 26.62 -8.44
C ARG A 206 -34.52 26.48 -8.95
N GLY A 207 -35.10 25.27 -8.91
CA GLY A 207 -36.46 24.98 -9.38
C GLY A 207 -37.56 24.95 -8.31
N GLY A 208 -37.24 25.18 -7.04
CA GLY A 208 -38.16 25.03 -5.90
C GLY A 208 -38.78 26.32 -5.35
N GLY A 209 -38.85 27.39 -6.14
CA GLY A 209 -39.36 28.69 -5.70
C GLY A 209 -40.59 29.16 -6.46
N GLY A 210 -41.79 28.91 -5.90
CA GLY A 210 -42.95 29.76 -6.13
C GLY A 210 -44.05 29.21 -7.04
N ARG A 211 -44.98 28.44 -6.47
CA ARG A 211 -46.37 28.37 -6.97
C ARG A 211 -47.34 28.58 -5.82
N GLY A 212 -48.00 29.74 -5.85
CA GLY A 212 -49.38 29.92 -5.37
C GLY A 212 -49.54 30.74 -4.10
N GLY A 213 -50.32 31.82 -4.23
CA GLY A 213 -50.98 32.52 -3.12
C GLY A 213 -50.81 34.01 -3.16
#